data_AF-A0A3R7MRV1-F1
#
_entry.id   AF-A0A3R7MRV1-F1
#
_cell.length_a   1.000
_cell.length_b   1.000
_cell.length_c   1.000
_cell.angle_alpha   90.00
_cell.angle_beta   90.00
_cell.angle_gamma   90.00
#
_symmetry.space_group_name_H-M   'P 1'
#
loop_
_entity.id
_entity.type
_entity.pdbx_description
1 polymer ?
#
loop_
_entity_poly.entity_id
_entity_poly.type
_entity_poly.pdbx_seq_one_letter_code
_entity_poly.pdbx_strand_id
1 'polypeptide(L)'
;MKSAGGFMIFFYLLYIAFSILMIRGVAKDHRGMILPWLSQNLIYILMIIAFALWLQASYYHYLMSVLWTLIYLLFAAAHVYMHRCVKSQYDIIKGMQAPNIVQLV
;
A
#
# COMPACT_ATOMS: atom_id res chain seq x y z
N MET A 1 -16.85 13.81 -14.20
CA MET A 1 -16.21 14.27 -12.94
C MET A 1 -16.85 13.70 -11.67
N LYS A 2 -18.18 13.66 -11.52
CA LYS A 2 -18.85 13.13 -10.29
C LYS A 2 -18.54 11.64 -9.98
N SER A 3 -18.51 10.78 -10.99
CA SER A 3 -18.24 9.34 -10.81
C SER A 3 -16.81 9.04 -10.31
N ALA A 4 -15.80 9.72 -10.86
CA ALA A 4 -14.40 9.55 -10.46
C ALA A 4 -14.14 9.96 -9.01
N GLY A 5 -14.77 11.05 -8.55
CA GLY A 5 -14.69 11.48 -7.14
C GLY A 5 -15.35 10.47 -6.19
N GLY A 6 -16.52 9.92 -6.56
CA GLY A 6 -17.19 8.89 -5.78
C GLY A 6 -16.37 7.60 -5.65
N PHE A 7 -15.74 7.17 -6.74
CA PHE A 7 -14.80 6.04 -6.73
C PHE A 7 -13.65 6.27 -5.74
N MET A 8 -13.05 7.46 -5.76
CA MET A 8 -11.92 7.78 -4.87
C MET A 8 -12.33 7.76 -3.39
N ILE A 9 -13.50 8.32 -3.06
CA ILE A 9 -14.04 8.29 -1.69
C ILE A 9 -14.24 6.85 -1.24
N PHE A 10 -14.89 6.03 -2.06
CA PHE A 10 -15.10 4.62 -1.76
C PHE A 10 -13.78 3.87 -1.56
N PHE A 11 -12.80 4.10 -2.45
CA PHE A 11 -11.46 3.51 -2.34
C PHE A 11 -10.80 3.86 -1.00
N TYR A 12 -10.85 5.12 -0.56
CA TYR A 12 -10.27 5.54 0.71
C TYR A 12 -11.02 5.02 1.93
N LEU A 13 -12.36 4.93 1.88
CA LEU A 13 -13.14 4.30 2.96
C LEU A 13 -12.77 2.82 3.12
N LEU A 14 -12.59 2.11 2.01
CA LEU A 14 -12.12 0.73 2.00
C LEU A 14 -10.69 0.61 2.53
N TYR A 15 -9.82 1.60 2.22
CA TYR A 15 -8.46 1.67 2.76
C TYR A 15 -8.44 1.81 4.29
N ILE A 16 -9.33 2.64 4.84
CA ILE A 16 -9.50 2.79 6.30
C ILE A 16 -9.95 1.45 6.91
N ALA A 17 -10.95 0.80 6.31
CA ALA A 17 -11.44 -0.49 6.79
C ALA A 17 -10.35 -1.57 6.79
N PHE A 18 -9.55 -1.67 5.72
CA PHE A 18 -8.43 -2.62 5.64
C PHE A 18 -7.29 -2.25 6.59
N SER A 19 -7.08 -0.98 6.90
CA SER A 19 -6.10 -0.55 7.90
C SER A 19 -6.51 -1.03 9.30
N ILE A 20 -7.79 -0.92 9.66
CA ILE A 20 -8.31 -1.47 10.93
C ILE A 20 -8.17 -3.00 10.96
N LEU A 21 -8.45 -3.67 9.84
CA LEU A 21 -8.31 -5.12 9.73
C LEU A 21 -6.85 -5.56 9.89
N MET A 22 -5.91 -4.83 9.29
CA MET A 22 -4.47 -5.10 9.41
C MET A 22 -4.00 -4.98 10.87
N ILE A 23 -4.40 -3.91 11.58
CA ILE A 23 -4.06 -3.74 13.00
C ILE A 23 -4.56 -4.93 13.83
N ARG A 24 -5.81 -5.34 13.61
CA ARG A 24 -6.38 -6.53 14.27
C ARG A 24 -5.68 -7.83 13.86
N GLY A 25 -5.27 -7.93 12.60
CA GLY A 25 -4.54 -9.07 12.06
C GLY A 25 -3.16 -9.22 12.71
N VAL A 26 -2.45 -8.12 12.90
CA VAL A 26 -1.18 -8.12 13.64
C VAL A 26 -1.39 -8.47 15.11
N ALA A 27 -2.41 -7.90 15.77
CA ALA A 27 -2.68 -8.17 17.18
C ALA A 27 -3.12 -9.62 17.48
N LYS A 28 -3.63 -10.34 16.48
CA LYS A 28 -4.10 -11.74 16.62
C LYS A 28 -3.22 -12.75 15.86
N ASP A 29 -2.06 -12.32 15.35
CA ASP A 29 -1.21 -13.12 14.47
C ASP A 29 -1.98 -13.80 13.32
N HIS A 30 -3.01 -13.13 12.79
CA HIS A 30 -3.87 -13.66 11.74
C HIS A 30 -3.46 -13.13 10.37
N ARG A 31 -2.61 -13.90 9.66
CA ARG A 31 -2.06 -13.53 8.34
C ARG A 31 -3.10 -13.07 7.32
N GLY A 32 -4.27 -13.71 7.29
CA GLY A 32 -5.33 -13.42 6.32
C GLY A 32 -5.95 -12.03 6.47
N MET A 33 -5.85 -11.42 7.66
CA MET A 33 -6.39 -10.08 7.93
C MET A 33 -5.42 -8.96 7.49
N ILE A 34 -4.14 -9.30 7.34
CA ILE A 34 -3.08 -8.37 6.91
C ILE A 34 -3.05 -8.23 5.38
N LEU A 35 -3.36 -9.33 4.66
CA LEU A 35 -3.31 -9.40 3.20
C LEU A 35 -4.10 -8.31 2.46
N PRO A 36 -5.36 -7.99 2.83
CA PRO A 36 -6.14 -6.99 2.11
C PRO A 36 -5.46 -5.61 2.09
N TRP A 37 -4.86 -5.22 3.21
CA TRP A 37 -4.11 -3.96 3.32
C TRP A 37 -2.83 -3.97 2.47
N LEU A 38 -2.09 -5.08 2.45
CA LEU A 38 -0.88 -5.21 1.61
C LEU A 38 -1.20 -5.03 0.13
N SER A 39 -2.25 -5.72 -0.35
CA SER A 39 -2.69 -5.62 -1.74
C SER A 39 -3.17 -4.21 -2.09
N GLN A 40 -3.99 -3.59 -1.22
CA GLN A 40 -4.49 -2.26 -1.48
C GLN A 40 -3.39 -1.19 -1.44
N ASN A 41 -2.45 -1.29 -0.50
CA ASN A 41 -1.32 -0.36 -0.43
C ASN A 41 -0.41 -0.48 -1.66
N LEU A 42 -0.21 -1.69 -2.20
CA LEU A 42 0.54 -1.88 -3.46
C LEU A 42 -0.14 -1.16 -4.64
N ILE A 43 -1.46 -1.35 -4.80
CA ILE A 43 -2.24 -0.66 -5.83
C ILE A 43 -2.15 0.86 -5.65
N TYR A 44 -2.24 1.34 -4.41
CA TYR A 44 -2.17 2.76 -4.11
C TYR A 44 -0.80 3.38 -4.48
N ILE A 45 0.30 2.69 -4.20
CA ILE A 45 1.65 3.10 -4.62
C ILE A 45 1.73 3.22 -6.15
N LEU A 46 1.25 2.20 -6.87
CA LEU A 46 1.26 2.21 -8.34
C LEU A 46 0.43 3.36 -8.91
N MET A 47 -0.73 3.66 -8.30
CA MET A 47 -1.57 4.79 -8.69
C MET A 47 -0.85 6.12 -8.47
N ILE A 48 -0.18 6.32 -7.34
CA ILE A 48 0.57 7.56 -7.06
C ILE A 48 1.70 7.73 -8.08
N ILE A 49 2.46 6.67 -8.37
CA ILE A 49 3.56 6.73 -9.33
C ILE A 49 3.03 7.03 -10.74
N ALA A 50 1.98 6.34 -11.18
CA ALA A 50 1.36 6.59 -12.48
C ALA A 50 0.84 8.04 -12.59
N PHE A 51 0.23 8.56 -11.52
CA PHE A 51 -0.24 9.95 -11.47
C PHE A 51 0.91 10.95 -11.50
N ALA A 52 2.00 10.70 -10.74
CA ALA A 52 3.18 11.56 -10.72
C ALA A 52 3.84 11.64 -12.11
N LEU A 53 3.97 10.50 -12.80
CA LEU A 53 4.51 10.43 -14.16
C LEU A 53 3.60 11.15 -15.15
N TRP A 54 2.29 10.95 -15.06
CA TRP A 54 1.31 11.64 -15.91
C TRP A 54 1.32 13.15 -15.68
N LEU A 55 1.40 13.60 -14.43
CA LEU A 55 1.46 15.01 -14.05
C LEU A 55 2.67 15.68 -14.71
N GLN A 56 3.85 15.06 -14.57
CA GLN A 56 5.06 15.61 -15.16
C GLN A 56 5.03 15.58 -16.70
N ALA A 57 4.57 14.48 -17.30
CA ALA A 57 4.46 14.38 -18.76
C ALA A 57 3.50 15.43 -19.36
N SER A 58 2.42 15.77 -18.64
CA SER A 58 1.40 16.71 -19.12
C SER A 58 1.80 18.18 -18.91
N TYR A 59 2.53 18.47 -17.83
CA TYR A 59 2.78 19.83 -17.36
C TYR A 59 4.28 20.17 -17.22
N TYR A 60 5.17 19.47 -17.94
CA TYR A 60 6.62 19.62 -17.83
C TYR A 60 7.15 21.05 -18.02
N HIS A 61 6.42 21.89 -18.76
CA HIS A 61 6.76 23.31 -18.96
C HIS A 61 6.66 24.15 -17.68
N TYR A 62 5.90 23.68 -16.67
CA TYR A 62 5.67 24.41 -15.42
C TYR A 62 6.61 23.91 -14.33
N LEU A 63 7.47 24.79 -13.80
CA LEU A 63 8.38 24.45 -12.70
C LEU A 63 7.64 23.92 -11.46
N MET A 64 6.46 24.47 -11.16
CA MET A 64 5.62 23.99 -10.06
C MET A 64 5.18 22.53 -10.23
N SER A 65 4.98 22.05 -11.47
CA SER A 65 4.66 20.65 -11.74
C SER A 65 5.78 19.71 -11.27
N VAL A 66 7.04 20.13 -11.43
CA VAL A 66 8.20 19.37 -10.98
C VAL A 66 8.20 19.20 -9.46
N LEU A 67 7.94 20.29 -8.73
CA LEU A 67 7.82 20.26 -7.27
C LEU A 67 6.71 19.32 -6.82
N TRP A 68 5.51 19.41 -7.41
CA TRP A 68 4.39 18.53 -7.07
C TRP A 68 4.71 17.06 -7.36
N THR A 69 5.35 16.77 -8.49
CA THR A 69 5.81 15.42 -8.85
C THR A 69 6.76 14.85 -7.81
N LEU A 70 7.73 15.66 -7.33
CA LEU A 70 8.66 15.24 -6.27
C LEU A 70 7.93 14.92 -4.97
N ILE A 71 6.95 15.75 -4.57
CA ILE A 71 6.14 15.51 -3.37
C ILE A 71 5.36 14.19 -3.49
N TYR A 72 4.73 13.92 -4.64
CA TYR A 72 4.02 12.65 -4.85
C TYR A 72 4.96 11.45 -4.80
N LEU A 73 6.16 11.53 -5.39
CA LEU A 73 7.14 10.44 -5.35
C LEU A 73 7.71 10.21 -3.93
N LEU A 74 7.93 11.27 -3.15
CA LEU A 74 8.29 11.16 -1.73
C LEU A 74 7.19 10.46 -0.92
N PHE A 75 5.93 10.81 -1.19
CA PHE A 75 4.79 10.17 -0.56
C PHE A 75 4.68 8.69 -0.95
N ALA A 76 4.91 8.34 -2.22
CA ALA A 76 4.99 6.96 -2.67
C ALA A 76 6.12 6.19 -1.96
N ALA A 77 7.30 6.82 -1.77
CA ALA A 77 8.42 6.21 -1.05
C ALA A 77 8.06 5.89 0.42
N ALA A 78 7.34 6.78 1.10
CA ALA A 78 6.84 6.52 2.45
C ALA A 78 5.88 5.32 2.49
N HIS A 79 4.96 5.22 1.51
CA HIS A 79 4.06 4.08 1.39
C HIS A 79 4.80 2.76 1.07
N VAL A 80 5.87 2.81 0.27
CA VAL A 80 6.74 1.65 0.00
C VAL A 80 7.43 1.19 1.28
N TYR A 81 7.96 2.11 2.10
CA TYR A 81 8.55 1.77 3.39
C TYR A 81 7.53 1.07 4.29
N MET A 82 6.34 1.66 4.46
CA MET A 82 5.26 1.07 5.25
C MET A 82 4.82 -0.31 4.73
N HIS A 83 4.75 -0.48 3.40
CA HIS A 83 4.48 -1.77 2.77
C HIS A 83 5.49 -2.83 3.20
N ARG A 84 6.78 -2.50 3.18
CA ARG A 84 7.86 -3.42 3.58
C ARG A 84 7.76 -3.79 5.06
N CYS A 85 7.45 -2.85 5.94
CA CYS A 85 7.26 -3.13 7.37
C CYS A 85 6.12 -4.14 7.60
N VAL A 86 4.94 -3.90 7.01
CA VAL A 86 3.80 -4.81 7.18
C VAL A 86 4.05 -6.17 6.52
N LYS A 87 4.73 -6.19 5.37
CA LYS A 87 5.13 -7.43 4.70
C LYS A 87 6.09 -8.25 5.56
N SER A 88 7.06 -7.60 6.20
CA SER A 88 7.97 -8.28 7.14
C SER A 88 7.21 -8.93 8.30
N GLN A 89 6.22 -8.24 8.88
CA GLN A 89 5.38 -8.82 9.93
C GLN A 89 4.54 -10.01 9.41
N TYR A 90 4.01 -9.90 8.19
CA TYR A 90 3.29 -10.98 7.54
C TYR A 90 4.17 -12.23 7.35
N ASP A 91 5.42 -12.05 6.91
CA ASP A 91 6.36 -13.15 6.69
C ASP A 91 6.77 -13.82 8.02
N ILE A 92 6.93 -13.06 9.10
CA ILE A 92 7.16 -13.60 10.45
C ILE A 92 5.99 -14.49 10.89
N ILE A 93 4.75 -13.98 10.81
CA ILE A 93 3.55 -14.74 11.17
C ILE A 93 3.43 -16.00 10.30
N LYS A 94 3.73 -15.90 9.01
CA LYS A 94 3.74 -17.05 8.10
C LYS A 94 4.77 -18.10 8.54
N GLY A 95 5.95 -17.69 8.99
CA GLY A 95 6.98 -18.58 9.53
C GLY A 95 6.54 -19.27 10.81
N MET A 96 5.91 -18.54 11.74
CA MET A 96 5.37 -19.12 12.99
C MET A 96 4.24 -20.12 12.74
N GLN A 97 3.44 -19.90 11.69
CA GLN A 97 2.32 -20.77 11.30
C GLN A 97 2.73 -21.89 10.34
N ALA A 98 3.98 -21.91 9.85
CA ALA A 98 4.45 -23.00 9.02
C ALA A 98 4.57 -24.26 9.87
N PRO A 99 4.05 -25.42 9.43
CA PRO A 99 4.32 -26.66 10.12
C PRO A 99 5.84 -26.89 10.11
N ASN A 100 6.44 -27.08 11.29
CA ASN A 100 7.82 -27.54 11.40
C ASN A 100 7.88 -28.99 10.90
N ILE A 101 7.96 -29.17 9.59
CA ILE A 101 8.30 -30.45 8.99
C ILE A 101 9.79 -30.63 9.27
N VAL A 102 10.09 -31.21 10.42
CA VAL A 102 11.42 -31.78 10.67
C VAL A 102 11.55 -32.88 9.63
N GLN A 103 12.33 -32.61 8.57
CA GLN A 103 12.77 -33.68 7.68
C GLN A 103 13.72 -34.54 8.51
N LEU A 104 13.17 -35.58 9.14
CA LEU A 104 13.94 -36.66 9.74
C LEU A 104 14.67 -37.36 8.58
N VAL A 105 15.90 -36.92 8.31
CA VAL A 105 16.87 -37.63 7.46
C VAL A 105 17.79 -38.41 8.37
#